data_AF-A0A7J4GFN3-F1
#
_entry.id   AF-A0A7J4GFN3-F1
#
_cell.length_a   1.000
_cell.length_b   1.000
_cell.length_c   1.000
_cell.angle_alpha   90.00
_cell.angle_beta   90.00
_cell.angle_gamma   90.00
#
_symmetry.space_group_name_H-M   'P 1'
#
loop_
_entity.id
_entity.type
_entity.pdbx_description
1 polymer ?
#
loop_
_entity_poly.entity_id
_entity_poly.type
_entity_poly.pdbx_seq_one_letter_code
_entity_poly.pdbx_strand_id
1 'polypeptide(L)'
;EGQSSEMFDSINVISEVLRPFIPGDLGGEVDTGTYRDAPPATEGGPFPTAAYSHGSPGYRQAATFLTGHLASHGVVTIAVEHLGRSLSTLLTPLAGADTPEDDVADLLDALDLVGSDPGLGSVVDTSRMVVIGHSAGARTAALATADDRVVGVVLLAGVPQELATNRPALMVAFENDAVIDPAGIWSLHQSLDNSVFVNIAGTGHAAPIDACPLIQDRGGLTELREALGEAIVRAGEDGCLPKDTDARAVHDLLRIYVTGFVYEALGLSEGPVNLTAEAADLVAGVELRGFNEPPTTTAIVATTTTLQTAVSAPPTLEVLSQHPTADCMNEVFDKFIDVFGVFVVASPDAPLSYVEHTANVLAEYIDNDADGIPDDQTVLDVLVNGNFVVPVWTESDRESFWDNARGTYCEDNTGMAASMYYEYDEWALGGIEAAGTWDTNLEEVWHILSVGWYATYPEFFGDEPGASRLTEAMDAARGGQFLTIPSTYPAGSWYRYYDDTCDYGCQIHEYFYWILMANIDALDPSIADKCEQSRHEWHICNKAELEQVDVLAFDLFNNHGFSLPTNIPTGNYQPFGN
;
A
#
# COMPACT_ATOMS: atom_id res chain seq x y z
N GLU A 1 6.09 34.79 30.89
CA GLU A 1 7.47 34.37 31.23
C GLU A 1 7.44 33.41 32.41
N GLY A 2 8.11 32.26 32.30
CA GLY A 2 8.19 31.26 33.37
C GLY A 2 7.18 30.10 33.30
N GLN A 3 6.38 30.00 32.23
CA GLN A 3 5.64 28.78 31.92
C GLN A 3 6.58 27.79 31.23
N SER A 4 6.49 26.50 31.58
CA SER A 4 7.12 25.43 30.82
C SER A 4 6.35 25.21 29.53
N SER A 5 7.05 24.82 28.47
CA SER A 5 6.40 24.30 27.27
C SER A 5 5.58 23.06 27.61
N GLU A 6 4.58 22.78 26.78
CA GLU A 6 3.75 21.60 26.87
C GLU A 6 4.57 20.38 26.47
N MET A 7 4.70 19.45 27.42
CA MET A 7 5.20 18.10 27.17
C MET A 7 4.02 17.21 26.80
N PHE A 8 4.17 16.50 25.70
CA PHE A 8 3.22 15.52 25.21
C PHE A 8 3.85 14.14 25.26
N ASP A 9 3.25 13.23 26.01
CA ASP A 9 3.71 11.83 26.04
C ASP A 9 2.95 11.05 24.96
N SER A 10 3.70 10.53 23.99
CA SER A 10 3.17 9.77 22.85
C SER A 10 2.38 8.52 23.26
N ILE A 11 2.60 7.97 24.47
CA ILE A 11 1.81 6.83 24.96
C ILE A 11 0.37 7.22 25.30
N ASN A 12 0.11 8.50 25.59
CA ASN A 12 -1.23 8.98 25.95
C ASN A 12 -2.16 9.04 24.74
N VAL A 13 -1.64 8.88 23.53
CA VAL A 13 -2.43 8.83 22.31
C VAL A 13 -2.92 7.44 21.98
N ILE A 14 -2.22 6.45 22.50
CA ILE A 14 -2.64 5.05 22.41
C ILE A 14 -3.85 4.89 23.34
N SER A 15 -4.92 4.27 22.84
CA SER A 15 -6.14 4.03 23.62
C SER A 15 -5.81 3.35 24.95
N GLU A 16 -6.54 3.73 26.00
CA GLU A 16 -6.44 3.10 27.33
C GLU A 16 -6.65 1.58 27.28
N VAL A 17 -7.31 1.08 26.23
CA VAL A 17 -7.49 -0.37 25.97
C VAL A 17 -6.19 -1.05 25.57
N LEU A 18 -5.31 -0.35 24.84
CA LEU A 18 -4.07 -0.88 24.30
C LEU A 18 -2.85 -0.63 25.20
N ARG A 19 -2.88 0.46 26.00
CA ARG A 19 -1.79 0.81 26.94
C ARG A 19 -1.33 -0.34 27.85
N PRO A 20 -2.18 -1.26 28.35
CA PRO A 20 -1.72 -2.38 29.18
C PRO A 20 -0.80 -3.38 28.45
N PHE A 21 -0.83 -3.39 27.11
CA PHE A 21 -0.05 -4.29 26.26
C PHE A 21 1.22 -3.62 25.72
N ILE A 22 1.40 -2.33 26.00
CA ILE A 22 2.54 -1.54 25.56
C ILE A 22 3.43 -1.28 26.76
N PRO A 23 4.69 -1.76 26.77
CA PRO A 23 5.66 -1.40 27.80
C PRO A 23 5.66 0.10 28.07
N GLY A 24 5.45 0.50 29.32
CA GLY A 24 5.30 1.92 29.69
C GLY A 24 6.55 2.78 29.47
N ASP A 25 7.69 2.15 29.22
CA ASP A 25 8.94 2.82 28.84
C ASP A 25 9.04 3.10 27.33
N LEU A 26 8.09 2.61 26.50
CA LEU A 26 7.96 2.93 25.07
C LEU A 26 7.22 4.25 24.80
N GLY A 27 6.62 4.82 25.85
CA GLY A 27 6.23 6.24 25.81
C GLY A 27 7.46 7.14 25.74
N GLY A 28 7.25 8.37 25.28
CA GLY A 28 8.31 9.36 25.27
C GLY A 28 7.72 10.76 25.31
N GLU A 29 8.26 11.57 26.20
CA GLU A 29 7.86 12.97 26.31
C GLU A 29 8.47 13.77 25.16
N VAL A 30 7.58 14.29 24.30
CA VAL A 30 7.90 15.24 23.25
C VAL A 30 7.64 16.64 23.79
N ASP A 31 8.67 17.48 23.80
CA ASP A 31 8.49 18.92 24.04
C ASP A 31 7.94 19.57 22.77
N THR A 32 6.70 20.02 22.80
CA THR A 32 6.05 20.64 21.65
C THR A 32 6.59 22.04 21.34
N GLY A 33 7.32 22.66 22.28
CA GLY A 33 7.73 24.07 22.19
C GLY A 33 6.57 25.06 22.28
N THR A 34 5.36 24.60 22.58
CA THR A 34 4.14 25.43 22.67
C THR A 34 3.66 25.55 24.12
N TYR A 35 2.73 26.48 24.38
CA TYR A 35 2.19 26.72 25.71
C TYR A 35 0.69 26.44 25.75
N ARG A 36 0.30 25.43 26.52
CA ARG A 36 -1.10 25.05 26.73
C ARG A 36 -1.92 26.22 27.27
N ASP A 37 -3.08 26.48 26.66
CA ASP A 37 -4.06 27.50 27.04
C ASP A 37 -3.49 28.93 27.15
N ALA A 38 -2.37 29.21 26.47
CA ALA A 38 -1.85 30.57 26.38
C ALA A 38 -2.86 31.46 25.61
N PRO A 39 -3.11 32.70 26.05
CA PRO A 39 -3.98 33.61 25.31
C PRO A 39 -3.46 33.83 23.89
N PRO A 40 -4.34 33.81 22.86
CA PRO A 40 -3.91 34.02 21.49
C PRO A 40 -3.31 35.41 21.32
N ALA A 41 -2.31 35.53 20.44
CA ALA A 41 -1.81 36.82 20.01
C ALA A 41 -2.94 37.57 19.29
N THR A 42 -3.15 38.83 19.64
CA THR A 42 -4.18 39.69 19.03
C THR A 42 -3.58 40.81 18.17
N GLU A 43 -2.27 41.05 18.30
CA GLU A 43 -1.53 42.02 17.49
C GLU A 43 -0.93 41.32 16.26
N GLY A 44 -1.12 41.89 15.06
CA GLY A 44 -0.57 41.35 13.82
C GLY A 44 -1.46 40.35 13.07
N GLY A 45 -2.59 39.96 13.64
CA GLY A 45 -3.61 39.12 12.98
C GLY A 45 -4.62 39.91 12.13
N PRO A 46 -5.58 39.22 11.48
CA PRO A 46 -5.79 37.77 11.53
C PRO A 46 -4.64 37.00 10.84
N PHE A 47 -4.22 35.91 11.47
CA PHE A 47 -3.13 35.06 11.01
C PHE A 47 -3.66 33.99 10.05
N PRO A 48 -2.96 33.70 8.95
CA PRO A 48 -3.38 32.68 8.00
C PRO A 48 -3.25 31.28 8.60
N THR A 49 -3.92 30.32 7.97
CA THR A 49 -4.08 28.98 8.54
C THR A 49 -3.27 27.93 7.79
N ALA A 50 -2.75 26.94 8.51
CA ALA A 50 -2.28 25.68 7.94
C ALA A 50 -2.94 24.51 8.67
N ALA A 51 -3.49 23.55 7.93
CA ALA A 51 -4.06 22.35 8.49
C ALA A 51 -3.10 21.16 8.33
N TYR A 52 -3.02 20.27 9.32
CA TYR A 52 -2.20 19.06 9.30
C TYR A 52 -3.09 17.81 9.41
N SER A 53 -2.92 16.89 8.47
CA SER A 53 -3.57 15.56 8.46
C SER A 53 -2.51 14.46 8.62
N HIS A 54 -2.71 13.58 9.61
CA HIS A 54 -1.75 12.52 9.94
C HIS A 54 -1.87 11.27 9.03
N GLY A 55 -0.84 10.44 9.02
CA GLY A 55 -0.83 9.13 8.34
C GLY A 55 -1.67 8.05 9.02
N SER A 56 -1.57 6.80 8.54
CA SER A 56 -2.26 5.63 9.11
C SER A 56 -1.26 4.52 9.47
N PRO A 57 -1.33 3.92 10.67
CA PRO A 57 -2.04 4.44 11.84
C PRO A 57 -1.36 5.72 12.37
N GLY A 58 -2.14 6.73 12.76
CA GLY A 58 -1.60 8.01 13.21
C GLY A 58 -2.45 8.72 14.25
N TYR A 59 -2.10 9.98 14.52
CA TYR A 59 -2.82 10.85 15.44
C TYR A 59 -2.52 12.34 15.20
N ARG A 60 -3.40 13.23 15.65
CA ARG A 60 -3.30 14.69 15.38
C ARG A 60 -2.00 15.35 15.86
N GLN A 61 -1.39 14.83 16.91
CA GLN A 61 -0.15 15.36 17.51
C GLN A 61 1.13 14.71 16.94
N ALA A 62 1.07 14.04 15.79
CA ALA A 62 2.21 13.30 15.25
C ALA A 62 3.37 14.19 14.73
N ALA A 63 3.14 15.48 14.46
CA ALA A 63 4.14 16.40 13.87
C ALA A 63 4.20 17.77 14.58
N THR A 64 4.24 17.77 15.91
CA THR A 64 4.35 19.01 16.70
C THR A 64 5.65 19.75 16.45
N PHE A 65 6.74 19.07 16.04
CA PHE A 65 7.97 19.71 15.61
C PHE A 65 7.73 20.73 14.48
N LEU A 66 6.74 20.49 13.62
CA LEU A 66 6.40 21.31 12.46
C LEU A 66 5.24 22.26 12.75
N THR A 67 4.15 21.78 13.36
CA THR A 67 2.98 22.63 13.63
C THR A 67 3.31 23.73 14.64
N GLY A 68 4.01 23.40 15.73
CA GLY A 68 4.50 24.40 16.70
C GLY A 68 5.50 25.38 16.08
N HIS A 69 6.32 24.90 15.13
CA HIS A 69 7.26 25.76 14.40
C HIS A 69 6.50 26.78 13.53
N LEU A 70 5.57 26.35 12.68
CA LEU A 70 4.76 27.26 11.87
C LEU A 70 3.97 28.26 12.73
N ALA A 71 3.48 27.83 13.89
CA ALA A 71 2.83 28.73 14.86
C ALA A 71 3.74 29.84 15.36
N SER A 72 5.00 29.54 15.63
CA SER A 72 6.02 30.55 16.01
C SER A 72 6.34 31.53 14.87
N HIS A 73 5.94 31.20 13.64
CA HIS A 73 6.11 31.97 12.42
C HIS A 73 4.83 32.73 12.01
N GLY A 74 3.84 32.83 12.89
CA GLY A 74 2.64 33.64 12.64
C GLY A 74 1.58 32.94 11.77
N VAL A 75 1.56 31.60 11.78
CA VAL A 75 0.54 30.78 11.12
C VAL A 75 -0.31 30.07 12.17
N VAL A 76 -1.63 30.10 12.07
CA VAL A 76 -2.46 29.26 12.95
C VAL A 76 -2.44 27.84 12.41
N THR A 77 -2.01 26.87 13.22
CA THR A 77 -1.97 25.47 12.82
C THR A 77 -3.13 24.68 13.41
N ILE A 78 -3.87 23.97 12.57
CA ILE A 78 -4.97 23.08 12.96
C ILE A 78 -4.53 21.64 12.68
N ALA A 79 -4.34 20.83 13.71
CA ALA A 79 -4.03 19.42 13.54
C ALA A 79 -5.28 18.58 13.82
N VAL A 80 -5.73 17.82 12.81
CA VAL A 80 -7.01 17.13 12.80
C VAL A 80 -6.80 15.67 13.23
N GLU A 81 -7.74 15.13 14.00
CA GLU A 81 -7.76 13.70 14.35
C GLU A 81 -8.73 12.98 13.43
N HIS A 82 -8.26 11.93 12.76
CA HIS A 82 -9.05 11.07 11.90
C HIS A 82 -9.21 9.71 12.57
N LEU A 83 -10.37 9.49 13.19
CA LEU A 83 -10.57 8.35 14.10
C LEU A 83 -10.45 7.02 13.37
N GLY A 84 -10.88 6.93 12.11
CA GLY A 84 -10.75 5.77 11.24
C GLY A 84 -9.30 5.40 10.89
N ARG A 85 -8.36 6.34 11.05
CA ARG A 85 -6.92 6.14 10.83
C ARG A 85 -6.12 6.05 12.14
N SER A 86 -6.79 5.98 13.29
CA SER A 86 -6.11 5.83 14.57
C SER A 86 -5.59 4.39 14.77
N LEU A 87 -4.48 4.25 15.51
CA LEU A 87 -3.95 2.94 15.91
C LEU A 87 -5.00 2.09 16.63
N SER A 88 -5.93 2.73 17.34
CA SER A 88 -7.00 2.04 18.07
C SER A 88 -8.03 1.44 17.14
N THR A 89 -8.41 2.14 16.08
CA THR A 89 -9.33 1.61 15.06
C THR A 89 -8.68 0.47 14.28
N LEU A 90 -7.39 0.60 13.95
CA LEU A 90 -6.63 -0.44 13.25
C LEU A 90 -6.53 -1.74 14.07
N LEU A 91 -6.35 -1.65 15.39
CA LEU A 91 -6.19 -2.83 16.26
C LEU A 91 -7.50 -3.33 16.87
N THR A 92 -8.51 -2.48 16.94
CA THR A 92 -9.83 -2.81 17.46
C THR A 92 -10.87 -2.16 16.54
N PRO A 93 -11.42 -2.88 15.54
CA PRO A 93 -12.34 -2.33 14.54
C PRO A 93 -13.72 -2.02 15.16
N LEU A 94 -13.72 -1.12 16.14
CA LEU A 94 -14.88 -0.63 16.88
C LEU A 94 -15.50 0.60 16.19
N ALA A 95 -14.75 1.25 15.30
CA ALA A 95 -15.18 2.29 14.38
C ALA A 95 -14.93 1.82 12.94
N GLY A 96 -15.79 2.18 11.98
CA GLY A 96 -15.51 1.92 10.56
C GLY A 96 -14.25 2.68 10.12
N ALA A 97 -13.59 2.22 9.06
CA ALA A 97 -12.55 3.00 8.40
C ALA A 97 -13.18 4.28 7.81
N ASP A 98 -12.54 5.43 8.02
CA ASP A 98 -13.01 6.70 7.45
C ASP A 98 -12.81 6.65 5.92
N THR A 99 -13.76 7.22 5.18
CA THR A 99 -13.54 7.45 3.76
C THR A 99 -12.64 8.67 3.56
N PRO A 100 -11.95 8.77 2.41
CA PRO A 100 -11.13 9.93 2.07
C PRO A 100 -11.91 11.23 2.04
N GLU A 101 -13.21 11.16 1.70
CA GLU A 101 -14.13 12.28 1.72
C GLU A 101 -14.47 12.71 3.16
N ASP A 102 -14.62 11.75 4.09
CA ASP A 102 -14.81 12.03 5.52
C ASP A 102 -13.57 12.74 6.09
N ASP A 103 -12.38 12.28 5.73
CA ASP A 103 -11.12 12.89 6.14
C ASP A 103 -10.98 14.36 5.69
N VAL A 104 -11.43 14.67 4.45
CA VAL A 104 -11.45 16.05 3.94
C VAL A 104 -12.50 16.86 4.69
N ALA A 105 -13.68 16.29 4.95
CA ALA A 105 -14.74 16.97 5.69
C ALA A 105 -14.28 17.35 7.11
N ASP A 106 -13.62 16.44 7.84
CA ASP A 106 -13.07 16.72 9.18
C ASP A 106 -12.14 17.94 9.19
N LEU A 107 -11.32 18.10 8.14
CA LEU A 107 -10.40 19.21 8.01
C LEU A 107 -11.11 20.54 7.76
N LEU A 108 -12.07 20.55 6.84
CA LEU A 108 -12.86 21.74 6.51
C LEU A 108 -13.75 22.16 7.69
N ASP A 109 -14.36 21.19 8.39
CA ASP A 109 -15.16 21.42 9.58
C ASP A 109 -14.30 21.98 10.73
N ALA A 110 -13.08 21.47 10.91
CA ALA A 110 -12.14 22.01 11.90
C ALA A 110 -11.80 23.49 11.63
N LEU A 111 -11.61 23.88 10.37
CA LEU A 111 -11.40 25.28 10.00
C LEU A 111 -12.62 26.15 10.33
N ASP A 112 -13.82 25.68 10.01
CA ASP A 112 -15.07 26.41 10.28
C ASP A 112 -15.34 26.55 11.78
N LEU A 113 -15.00 25.53 12.58
CA LEU A 113 -15.08 25.56 14.03
C LEU A 113 -14.12 26.60 14.63
N VAL A 114 -12.86 26.65 14.17
CA VAL A 114 -11.89 27.65 14.64
C VAL A 114 -12.33 29.07 14.24
N GLY A 115 -12.83 29.26 13.03
CA GLY A 115 -13.36 30.55 12.58
C GLY A 115 -14.59 31.04 13.37
N SER A 116 -15.38 30.11 13.89
CA SER A 116 -16.57 30.39 14.70
C SER A 116 -16.30 30.52 16.19
N ASP A 117 -15.08 30.20 16.65
CA ASP A 117 -14.72 30.23 18.05
C ASP A 117 -14.70 31.68 18.61
N PRO A 118 -15.33 31.95 19.77
CA PRO A 118 -15.39 33.31 20.32
C PRO A 118 -14.03 33.92 20.68
N GLY A 119 -13.00 33.11 20.93
CA GLY A 119 -11.65 33.55 21.27
C GLY A 119 -10.70 33.57 20.07
N LEU A 120 -10.80 32.59 19.17
CA LEU A 120 -9.89 32.39 18.04
C LEU A 120 -10.39 33.01 16.73
N GLY A 121 -11.70 33.07 16.51
CA GLY A 121 -12.27 33.50 15.22
C GLY A 121 -11.89 34.92 14.80
N SER A 122 -11.59 35.80 15.77
CA SER A 122 -11.12 37.17 15.46
C SER A 122 -9.65 37.29 15.10
N VAL A 123 -8.85 36.26 15.38
CA VAL A 123 -7.39 36.24 15.13
C VAL A 123 -6.99 35.26 14.03
N VAL A 124 -7.93 34.45 13.52
CA VAL A 124 -7.70 33.50 12.43
C VAL A 124 -8.23 34.05 11.10
N ASP A 125 -7.47 33.85 10.03
CA ASP A 125 -7.95 34.01 8.65
C ASP A 125 -8.33 32.63 8.10
N THR A 126 -9.64 32.39 7.97
CA THR A 126 -10.21 31.17 7.38
C THR A 126 -10.46 31.26 5.88
N SER A 127 -10.12 32.39 5.23
CA SER A 127 -10.36 32.57 3.80
C SER A 127 -9.39 31.77 2.94
N ARG A 128 -8.26 31.35 3.52
CA ARG A 128 -7.22 30.59 2.85
C ARG A 128 -6.45 29.70 3.83
N MET A 129 -6.03 28.53 3.37
CA MET A 129 -5.17 27.63 4.12
C MET A 129 -4.21 26.86 3.23
N VAL A 130 -3.09 26.44 3.82
CA VAL A 130 -2.25 25.37 3.27
C VAL A 130 -2.60 24.07 3.98
N VAL A 131 -2.72 22.96 3.26
CA VAL A 131 -2.93 21.64 3.86
C VAL A 131 -1.65 20.82 3.78
N ILE A 132 -1.19 20.33 4.92
CA ILE A 132 0.00 19.50 5.08
C ILE A 132 -0.46 18.09 5.43
N GLY A 133 -0.01 17.11 4.68
CA GLY A 133 -0.39 15.72 4.86
C GLY A 133 0.80 14.79 4.87
N HIS A 134 0.82 13.84 5.80
CA HIS A 134 1.79 12.74 5.83
C HIS A 134 1.12 11.42 5.43
N SER A 135 1.74 10.63 4.54
CA SER A 135 1.24 9.30 4.15
C SER A 135 -0.23 9.36 3.66
N ALA A 136 -1.16 8.63 4.29
CA ALA A 136 -2.59 8.74 4.02
C ALA A 136 -3.13 10.19 4.14
N GLY A 137 -2.58 11.01 5.04
CA GLY A 137 -2.94 12.43 5.14
C GLY A 137 -2.52 13.26 3.94
N ALA A 138 -1.53 12.83 3.15
CA ALA A 138 -1.19 13.46 1.87
C ALA A 138 -2.31 13.27 0.84
N ARG A 139 -2.99 12.11 0.85
CA ARG A 139 -4.20 11.89 0.04
C ARG A 139 -5.31 12.84 0.46
N THR A 140 -5.55 13.00 1.76
CA THR A 140 -6.49 14.01 2.28
C THR A 140 -6.13 15.42 1.80
N ALA A 141 -4.86 15.80 1.88
CA ALA A 141 -4.38 17.11 1.40
C ALA A 141 -4.62 17.31 -0.10
N ALA A 142 -4.32 16.29 -0.92
CA ALA A 142 -4.52 16.32 -2.36
C ALA A 142 -6.00 16.51 -2.75
N LEU A 143 -6.90 15.77 -2.09
CA LEU A 143 -8.35 15.88 -2.33
C LEU A 143 -8.94 17.20 -1.81
N ALA A 144 -8.42 17.72 -0.70
CA ALA A 144 -8.87 19.00 -0.13
C ALA A 144 -8.66 20.20 -1.07
N THR A 145 -7.81 20.07 -2.11
CA THR A 145 -7.62 21.11 -3.13
C THR A 145 -8.89 21.47 -3.91
N ALA A 146 -9.94 20.63 -3.83
CA ALA A 146 -11.27 20.93 -4.34
C ALA A 146 -11.94 22.14 -3.66
N ASP A 147 -11.57 22.46 -2.41
CA ASP A 147 -12.05 23.65 -1.71
C ASP A 147 -11.21 24.88 -2.09
N ASP A 148 -11.87 25.96 -2.51
CA ASP A 148 -11.19 27.18 -2.96
C ASP A 148 -10.36 27.88 -1.89
N ARG A 149 -10.59 27.58 -0.61
CA ARG A 149 -9.78 28.07 0.50
C ARG A 149 -8.43 27.36 0.56
N VAL A 150 -8.27 26.17 -0.03
CA VAL A 150 -6.97 25.49 -0.08
C VAL A 150 -6.10 26.11 -1.17
N VAL A 151 -5.12 26.90 -0.75
CA VAL A 151 -4.26 27.68 -1.67
C VAL A 151 -2.93 26.99 -1.98
N GLY A 152 -2.61 25.89 -1.32
CA GLY A 152 -1.44 25.06 -1.59
C GLY A 152 -1.40 23.83 -0.69
N VAL A 153 -0.61 22.84 -1.08
CA VAL A 153 -0.50 21.58 -0.33
C VAL A 153 0.96 21.17 -0.12
N VAL A 154 1.21 20.49 1.00
CA VAL A 154 2.50 19.85 1.30
C VAL A 154 2.25 18.37 1.51
N LEU A 155 2.88 17.53 0.69
CA LEU A 155 2.69 16.09 0.65
C LEU A 155 3.98 15.41 1.13
N LEU A 156 3.97 14.87 2.34
CA LEU A 156 5.12 14.20 2.96
C LEU A 156 4.92 12.68 2.86
N ALA A 157 5.80 11.96 2.16
CA ALA A 157 5.68 10.50 1.98
C ALA A 157 4.29 10.06 1.46
N GLY A 158 3.68 10.86 0.57
CA GLY A 158 2.28 10.69 0.22
C GLY A 158 2.02 9.61 -0.82
N VAL A 159 0.95 8.83 -0.64
CA VAL A 159 0.40 7.99 -1.72
C VAL A 159 0.20 8.87 -2.97
N PRO A 160 0.65 8.45 -4.18
CA PRO A 160 0.46 9.21 -5.40
C PRO A 160 -1.04 9.43 -5.70
N GLN A 161 -1.56 10.58 -5.29
CA GLN A 161 -2.94 11.00 -5.47
C GLN A 161 -2.94 12.31 -6.25
N GLU A 162 -3.58 12.32 -7.42
CA GLU A 162 -3.80 13.52 -8.21
C GLU A 162 -4.56 14.59 -7.41
N LEU A 163 -4.17 15.85 -7.57
CA LEU A 163 -4.84 16.97 -6.91
C LEU A 163 -6.24 17.15 -7.52
N ALA A 164 -7.26 17.27 -6.68
CA ALA A 164 -8.62 17.56 -7.14
C ALA A 164 -8.73 18.90 -7.90
N THR A 165 -7.86 19.85 -7.61
CA THR A 165 -7.64 21.06 -8.42
C THR A 165 -6.15 21.41 -8.39
N ASN A 166 -5.60 21.82 -9.53
CA ASN A 166 -4.20 22.22 -9.61
C ASN A 166 -3.92 23.41 -8.67
N ARG A 167 -3.07 23.19 -7.67
CA ARG A 167 -2.62 24.17 -6.67
C ARG A 167 -1.10 24.04 -6.54
N PRO A 168 -0.40 25.09 -6.05
CA PRO A 168 1.00 24.95 -5.63
C PRO A 168 1.16 23.73 -4.72
N ALA A 169 2.17 22.90 -4.98
CA ALA A 169 2.45 21.71 -4.18
C ALA A 169 3.93 21.62 -3.80
N LEU A 170 4.23 21.30 -2.54
CA LEU A 170 5.54 20.82 -2.11
C LEU A 170 5.43 19.32 -1.85
N MET A 171 6.20 18.53 -2.58
CA MET A 171 6.20 17.09 -2.51
C MET A 171 7.53 16.62 -1.93
N VAL A 172 7.48 15.93 -0.81
CA VAL A 172 8.67 15.46 -0.10
C VAL A 172 8.66 13.95 -0.06
N ALA A 173 9.66 13.36 -0.71
CA ALA A 173 9.97 11.95 -0.65
C ALA A 173 11.15 11.68 0.29
N PHE A 174 11.17 10.49 0.88
CA PHE A 174 12.25 10.00 1.72
C PHE A 174 12.94 8.83 0.99
N GLU A 175 14.26 8.90 0.79
CA GLU A 175 14.97 8.04 -0.17
C GLU A 175 14.77 6.53 0.03
N ASN A 176 14.70 6.09 1.28
CA ASN A 176 14.58 4.70 1.68
C ASN A 176 13.17 4.37 2.18
N ASP A 177 12.17 5.17 1.83
CA ASP A 177 10.77 4.90 2.19
C ASP A 177 10.35 3.52 1.67
N ALA A 178 10.09 2.61 2.61
CA ALA A 178 9.73 1.22 2.32
C ALA A 178 8.21 1.00 2.26
N VAL A 179 7.42 2.06 2.49
CA VAL A 179 5.95 2.02 2.48
C VAL A 179 5.42 2.66 1.19
N ILE A 180 6.00 3.78 0.77
CA ILE A 180 5.61 4.55 -0.41
C ILE A 180 6.85 4.82 -1.27
N ASP A 181 6.86 4.29 -2.50
CA ASP A 181 7.97 4.49 -3.42
C ASP A 181 8.13 5.99 -3.81
N PRO A 182 9.32 6.59 -3.56
CA PRO A 182 9.66 7.93 -4.05
C PRO A 182 9.42 8.16 -5.55
N ALA A 183 9.50 7.12 -6.39
CA ALA A 183 9.24 7.21 -7.82
C ALA A 183 7.77 7.55 -8.13
N GLY A 184 6.82 7.09 -7.31
CA GLY A 184 5.41 7.46 -7.43
C GLY A 184 5.18 8.94 -7.12
N ILE A 185 5.83 9.45 -6.07
CA ILE A 185 5.78 10.88 -5.71
C ILE A 185 6.41 11.74 -6.80
N TRP A 186 7.52 11.28 -7.40
CA TRP A 186 8.14 11.93 -8.55
C TRP A 186 7.22 11.96 -9.78
N SER A 187 6.53 10.86 -10.07
CA SER A 187 5.60 10.78 -11.22
C SER A 187 4.45 11.77 -11.07
N LEU A 188 3.88 11.90 -9.87
CA LEU A 188 2.88 12.93 -9.57
C LEU A 188 3.48 14.35 -9.63
N HIS A 189 4.72 14.57 -9.18
CA HIS A 189 5.38 15.86 -9.39
C HIS A 189 5.44 16.23 -10.88
N GLN A 190 5.74 15.27 -11.76
CA GLN A 190 5.81 15.48 -13.20
C GLN A 190 4.44 15.75 -13.86
N SER A 191 3.33 15.32 -13.25
CA SER A 191 1.98 15.60 -13.78
C SER A 191 1.48 17.00 -13.42
N LEU A 192 2.10 17.66 -12.42
CA LEU A 192 1.68 18.96 -11.91
C LEU A 192 2.48 20.13 -12.50
N ASP A 193 1.78 21.18 -12.93
CA ASP A 193 2.42 22.38 -13.50
C ASP A 193 3.13 23.26 -12.47
N ASN A 194 2.76 23.15 -11.19
CA ASN A 194 3.22 24.03 -10.12
C ASN A 194 3.55 23.23 -8.85
N SER A 195 4.61 22.46 -8.93
CA SER A 195 5.08 21.63 -7.83
C SER A 195 6.59 21.76 -7.62
N VAL A 196 7.03 21.57 -6.39
CA VAL A 196 8.43 21.44 -5.99
C VAL A 196 8.61 20.04 -5.40
N PHE A 197 9.59 19.29 -5.88
CA PHE A 197 9.95 17.97 -5.38
C PHE A 197 11.24 18.02 -4.59
N VAL A 198 11.23 17.41 -3.41
CA VAL A 198 12.39 17.28 -2.52
C VAL A 198 12.53 15.81 -2.14
N ASN A 199 13.68 15.21 -2.41
CA ASN A 199 14.00 13.86 -1.95
C ASN A 199 15.11 13.93 -0.89
N ILE A 200 14.86 13.44 0.31
CA ILE A 200 15.78 13.52 1.45
C ILE A 200 16.58 12.22 1.57
N ALA A 201 17.91 12.31 1.65
CA ALA A 201 18.78 11.14 1.63
C ALA A 201 18.77 10.35 2.95
N GLY A 202 18.86 9.03 2.87
CA GLY A 202 19.00 8.13 4.03
C GLY A 202 17.81 8.11 4.99
N THR A 203 16.61 8.48 4.51
CA THR A 203 15.40 8.62 5.34
C THR A 203 14.30 7.67 4.89
N GLY A 204 13.40 7.29 5.80
CA GLY A 204 12.26 6.41 5.51
C GLY A 204 10.91 7.04 5.88
N HIS A 205 9.83 6.27 5.76
CA HIS A 205 8.44 6.73 5.79
C HIS A 205 8.05 7.50 7.06
N ALA A 206 8.53 7.05 8.22
CA ALA A 206 8.23 7.63 9.53
C ALA A 206 9.20 8.75 9.93
N ALA A 207 10.14 9.14 9.07
CA ALA A 207 11.05 10.25 9.33
C ALA A 207 10.39 11.61 9.68
N PRO A 208 9.17 11.96 9.21
CA PRO A 208 8.53 13.24 9.53
C PRO A 208 7.57 13.19 10.72
N ILE A 209 7.72 12.26 11.68
CA ILE A 209 6.89 12.23 12.90
C ILE A 209 7.71 12.37 14.18
N ASP A 210 7.12 13.00 15.21
CA ASP A 210 7.76 13.25 16.51
C ASP A 210 8.23 11.98 17.23
N ALA A 211 7.61 10.83 16.92
CA ALA A 211 8.01 9.54 17.48
C ALA A 211 9.36 9.06 16.94
N CYS A 212 9.76 9.47 15.74
CA CYS A 212 10.92 8.91 15.05
C CYS A 212 12.25 9.10 15.81
N PRO A 213 12.59 10.31 16.33
CA PRO A 213 13.76 10.48 17.18
C PRO A 213 13.76 9.61 18.44
N LEU A 214 12.59 9.38 19.04
CA LEU A 214 12.45 8.54 20.24
C LEU A 214 12.70 7.07 19.92
N ILE A 215 12.23 6.60 18.77
CA ILE A 215 12.49 5.26 18.25
C ILE A 215 13.98 5.08 17.95
N GLN A 216 14.63 6.07 17.34
CA GLN A 216 16.07 6.07 17.09
C GLN A 216 16.88 5.99 18.40
N ASP A 217 16.52 6.80 19.39
CA ASP A 217 17.18 6.81 20.71
C ASP A 217 17.04 5.46 21.44
N ARG A 218 15.94 4.74 21.22
CA ARG A 218 15.72 3.38 21.76
C ARG A 218 16.43 2.29 20.95
N GLY A 219 16.68 2.54 19.67
CA GLY A 219 17.20 1.55 18.72
C GLY A 219 16.12 0.69 18.05
N GLY A 220 14.87 1.16 18.01
CA GLY A 220 13.74 0.47 17.40
C GLY A 220 12.58 0.18 18.37
N LEU A 221 11.55 -0.46 17.84
CA LEU A 221 10.29 -0.85 18.48
C LEU A 221 10.14 -2.37 18.61
N THR A 222 11.25 -3.12 18.66
CA THR A 222 11.24 -4.59 18.69
C THR A 222 10.31 -5.19 19.75
N GLU A 223 10.21 -4.57 20.91
CA GLU A 223 9.38 -5.03 22.03
C GLU A 223 7.87 -4.90 21.76
N LEU A 224 7.47 -4.16 20.71
CA LEU A 224 6.08 -3.99 20.30
C LEU A 224 5.61 -5.01 19.27
N ARG A 225 6.50 -5.82 18.70
CA ARG A 225 6.16 -6.78 17.64
C ARG A 225 5.06 -7.75 18.08
N GLU A 226 5.14 -8.27 19.31
CA GLU A 226 4.12 -9.16 19.87
C GLU A 226 2.76 -8.45 20.10
N ALA A 227 2.76 -7.15 20.38
CA ALA A 227 1.57 -6.40 20.76
C ALA A 227 0.86 -5.71 19.57
N LEU A 228 1.64 -5.25 18.59
CA LEU A 228 1.18 -4.47 17.45
C LEU A 228 1.33 -5.22 16.11
N GLY A 229 2.06 -6.33 16.07
CA GLY A 229 2.37 -7.06 14.84
C GLY A 229 3.55 -6.46 14.07
N GLU A 230 4.24 -7.31 13.30
CA GLU A 230 5.48 -6.96 12.59
C GLU A 230 5.28 -5.84 11.57
N ALA A 231 4.20 -5.91 10.77
CA ALA A 231 3.91 -4.91 9.74
C ALA A 231 3.76 -3.49 10.29
N ILE A 232 3.01 -3.32 11.39
CA ILE A 232 2.81 -2.01 12.03
C ILE A 232 4.12 -1.52 12.64
N VAL A 233 4.90 -2.40 13.27
CA VAL A 233 6.20 -2.07 13.83
C VAL A 233 7.19 -1.65 12.75
N ARG A 234 7.29 -2.39 11.65
CA ARG A 234 8.18 -2.08 10.53
C ARG A 234 7.83 -0.74 9.88
N ALA A 235 6.55 -0.45 9.67
CA ALA A 235 6.11 0.85 9.16
C ALA A 235 6.47 2.00 10.11
N GLY A 236 6.39 1.78 11.43
CA GLY A 236 6.80 2.76 12.44
C GLY A 236 8.32 2.90 12.59
N GLU A 237 9.09 1.84 12.32
CA GLU A 237 10.57 1.83 12.34
C GLU A 237 11.18 2.39 11.05
N ASP A 238 10.41 2.55 9.97
CA ASP A 238 10.92 2.92 8.66
C ASP A 238 11.50 4.34 8.63
N GLY A 239 12.83 4.45 8.56
CA GLY A 239 13.56 5.71 8.70
C GLY A 239 13.86 6.12 10.14
N CYS A 240 13.51 5.29 11.12
CA CYS A 240 13.62 5.58 12.55
C CYS A 240 14.57 4.63 13.29
N LEU A 241 15.42 3.90 12.58
CA LEU A 241 16.47 3.08 13.19
C LEU A 241 17.79 3.86 13.29
N PRO A 242 18.72 3.46 14.18
CA PRO A 242 20.01 4.16 14.34
C PRO A 242 20.90 4.21 13.09
N LYS A 243 20.59 3.40 12.08
CA LYS A 243 21.29 3.36 10.79
C LYS A 243 20.82 4.47 9.83
N ASP A 244 19.64 5.03 10.07
CA ASP A 244 19.01 6.01 9.21
C ASP A 244 19.51 7.43 9.56
N THR A 245 19.26 8.40 8.68
CA THR A 245 19.56 9.80 8.94
C THR A 245 18.88 10.28 10.23
N ASP A 246 19.56 11.11 11.02
CA ASP A 246 19.02 11.62 12.29
C ASP A 246 17.70 12.36 12.04
N ALA A 247 16.60 11.83 12.58
CA ALA A 247 15.26 12.36 12.37
C ALA A 247 15.14 13.81 12.88
N ARG A 248 15.94 14.22 13.87
CA ARG A 248 15.97 15.60 14.36
C ARG A 248 16.51 16.56 13.30
N ALA A 249 17.53 16.14 12.54
CA ALA A 249 18.05 16.91 11.41
C ALA A 249 17.06 16.95 10.25
N VAL A 250 16.36 15.83 9.98
CA VAL A 250 15.26 15.80 9.00
C VAL A 250 14.15 16.78 9.37
N HIS A 251 13.76 16.81 10.65
CA HIS A 251 12.77 17.76 11.17
C HIS A 251 13.21 19.22 10.97
N ASP A 252 14.47 19.54 11.21
CA ASP A 252 15.04 20.87 10.96
C ASP A 252 15.02 21.25 9.47
N LEU A 253 15.29 20.28 8.58
CA LEU A 253 15.21 20.48 7.15
C LEU A 253 13.77 20.73 6.67
N LEU A 254 12.82 19.91 7.15
CA LEU A 254 11.39 20.06 6.85
C LEU A 254 10.87 21.42 7.32
N ARG A 255 11.30 21.90 8.50
CA ARG A 255 10.96 23.25 8.98
C ARG A 255 11.36 24.34 7.98
N ILE A 256 12.51 24.21 7.32
CA ILE A 256 12.96 25.20 6.32
C ILE A 256 12.10 25.13 5.05
N TYR A 257 12.00 23.95 4.42
CA TYR A 257 11.30 23.80 3.14
C TYR A 257 9.79 24.05 3.27
N VAL A 258 9.17 23.48 4.30
CA VAL A 258 7.72 23.65 4.52
C VAL A 258 7.39 25.09 4.88
N THR A 259 8.15 25.74 5.76
CA THR A 259 7.90 27.15 6.10
C THR A 259 8.08 28.05 4.89
N GLY A 260 9.10 27.82 4.07
CA GLY A 260 9.32 28.59 2.85
C GLY A 260 8.15 28.45 1.87
N PHE A 261 7.68 27.22 1.65
CA PHE A 261 6.50 26.97 0.81
C PHE A 261 5.23 27.61 1.39
N VAL A 262 4.98 27.43 2.69
CA VAL A 262 3.81 28.00 3.39
C VAL A 262 3.82 29.51 3.30
N TYR A 263 4.97 30.16 3.44
CA TYR A 263 5.09 31.61 3.33
C TYR A 263 4.72 32.10 1.93
N GLU A 264 5.18 31.41 0.89
CA GLU A 264 4.86 31.76 -0.49
C GLU A 264 3.38 31.52 -0.80
N ALA A 265 2.86 30.34 -0.45
CA ALA A 265 1.46 29.96 -0.68
C ALA A 265 0.47 30.83 0.11
N LEU A 266 0.83 31.30 1.32
CA LEU A 266 0.03 32.20 2.15
C LEU A 266 0.34 33.70 1.93
N GLY A 267 1.33 34.03 1.10
CA GLY A 267 1.71 35.42 0.81
C GLY A 267 2.26 36.18 2.02
N LEU A 268 3.01 35.50 2.88
CA LEU A 268 3.62 36.06 4.09
C LEU A 268 5.02 36.65 3.85
N SER A 269 5.64 36.38 2.71
CA SER A 269 6.93 36.94 2.32
C SER A 269 6.80 38.25 1.52
N GLU A 270 7.75 39.18 1.69
CA GLU A 270 7.79 40.44 0.92
C GLU A 270 8.20 40.25 -0.57
N GLY A 271 8.53 39.01 -0.96
CA GLY A 271 8.94 38.59 -2.31
C GLY A 271 8.95 37.06 -2.43
N PRO A 272 9.28 36.50 -3.62
CA PRO A 272 9.30 35.05 -3.82
C PRO A 272 10.34 34.41 -2.90
N VAL A 273 9.98 33.30 -2.24
CA VAL A 273 10.88 32.62 -1.31
C VAL A 273 11.94 31.83 -2.07
N ASN A 274 11.63 31.38 -3.30
CA ASN A 274 12.53 30.65 -4.20
C ASN A 274 13.25 29.52 -3.46
N LEU A 275 12.52 28.45 -3.12
CA LEU A 275 13.13 27.23 -2.57
C LEU A 275 14.17 26.67 -3.53
N THR A 276 15.36 26.35 -3.02
CA THR A 276 16.46 25.76 -3.79
C THR A 276 17.15 24.67 -2.98
N ALA A 277 17.89 23.81 -3.68
CA ALA A 277 18.63 22.71 -3.05
C ALA A 277 19.62 23.20 -1.96
N GLU A 278 20.24 24.36 -2.15
CA GLU A 278 21.24 24.93 -1.22
C GLU A 278 20.65 25.27 0.16
N ALA A 279 19.32 25.37 0.29
CA ALA A 279 18.69 25.53 1.61
C ALA A 279 18.96 24.33 2.53
N ALA A 280 19.26 23.16 1.98
CA ALA A 280 19.62 21.98 2.76
C ALA A 280 20.98 22.10 3.46
N ASP A 281 21.93 22.86 2.89
CA ASP A 281 23.27 23.08 3.47
C ASP A 281 23.21 23.85 4.79
N LEU A 282 22.06 24.44 5.14
CA LEU A 282 21.83 25.13 6.41
C LEU A 282 21.65 24.16 7.58
N VAL A 283 21.37 22.88 7.32
CA VAL A 283 21.11 21.87 8.34
C VAL A 283 22.21 20.81 8.31
N ALA A 284 22.94 20.70 9.41
CA ALA A 284 23.98 19.69 9.54
C ALA A 284 23.37 18.31 9.79
N GLY A 285 23.92 17.27 9.17
CA GLY A 285 23.53 15.87 9.43
C GLY A 285 22.37 15.36 8.60
N VAL A 286 21.92 16.12 7.61
CA VAL A 286 20.90 15.72 6.62
C VAL A 286 21.30 16.26 5.25
N GLU A 287 21.01 15.50 4.20
CA GLU A 287 21.33 15.88 2.83
C GLU A 287 20.12 15.63 1.93
N LEU A 288 20.03 16.36 0.82
CA LEU A 288 19.09 16.03 -0.24
C LEU A 288 19.70 15.00 -1.17
N ARG A 289 18.89 13.98 -1.49
CA ARG A 289 19.17 13.07 -2.57
C ARG A 289 18.89 13.70 -3.94
N GLY A 290 17.87 14.58 -3.99
CA GLY A 290 17.52 15.34 -5.20
C GLY A 290 16.57 16.50 -4.89
N PHE A 291 16.60 17.53 -5.73
CA PHE A 291 15.69 18.68 -5.68
C PHE A 291 15.17 18.99 -7.08
N ASN A 292 13.87 18.80 -7.33
CA ASN A 292 13.28 18.78 -8.68
C ASN A 292 14.05 17.87 -9.65
N GLU A 293 14.64 16.80 -9.11
CA GLU A 293 15.38 15.78 -9.82
C GLU A 293 14.76 14.43 -9.49
N PRO A 294 14.76 13.50 -10.45
CA PRO A 294 14.22 12.17 -10.20
C PRO A 294 14.96 11.54 -8.99
N PRO A 295 14.24 10.83 -8.11
CA PRO A 295 14.87 10.14 -7.01
C PRO A 295 15.95 9.22 -7.57
N THR A 296 17.16 9.33 -7.01
CA THR A 296 18.25 8.50 -7.45
C THR A 296 17.98 7.10 -6.91
N THR A 297 17.58 6.19 -7.80
CA THR A 297 17.52 4.77 -7.50
C THR A 297 18.82 4.36 -6.81
N THR A 298 18.72 3.84 -5.58
CA THR A 298 19.76 2.93 -5.09
C THR A 298 19.79 1.78 -6.08
N ALA A 299 20.70 1.88 -7.04
CA ALA A 299 20.98 0.84 -7.98
C ALA A 299 21.54 -0.36 -7.19
N ILE A 300 20.68 -1.29 -6.79
CA ILE A 300 20.82 -2.60 -7.39
C ILE A 300 20.57 -2.34 -8.88
N VAL A 301 21.64 -2.41 -9.67
CA VAL A 301 21.74 -2.01 -11.09
C VAL A 301 20.40 -2.04 -11.85
N ALA A 302 19.67 -0.92 -11.84
CA ALA A 302 18.64 -0.61 -12.83
C ALA A 302 19.29 0.37 -13.80
N THR A 303 19.72 -0.15 -14.96
CA THR A 303 20.26 0.68 -16.03
C THR A 303 19.08 1.31 -16.76
N THR A 304 18.92 2.64 -16.67
CA THR A 304 18.21 3.39 -17.71
C THR A 304 19.04 3.27 -18.99
N THR A 305 18.77 2.18 -19.73
CA THR A 305 18.92 2.19 -21.17
C THR A 305 17.88 3.18 -21.66
N THR A 306 18.33 4.16 -22.44
CA THR A 306 17.48 4.89 -23.39
C THR A 306 16.33 4.02 -23.88
N LEU A 307 15.11 4.58 -23.95
CA LEU A 307 13.96 4.04 -24.70
C LEU A 307 14.43 3.29 -25.96
N GLN A 308 14.64 2.00 -25.74
CA GLN A 308 15.01 0.98 -26.68
C GLN A 308 14.86 -0.31 -25.87
N THR A 309 13.65 -0.85 -25.87
CA THR A 309 13.32 -2.27 -25.65
C THR A 309 14.52 -3.10 -25.17
N ALA A 310 14.78 -3.09 -23.86
CA ALA A 310 15.55 -4.13 -23.23
C ALA A 310 14.52 -5.06 -22.61
N VAL A 311 14.04 -5.98 -23.45
CA VAL A 311 13.35 -7.20 -23.04
C VAL A 311 14.16 -7.76 -21.86
N SER A 312 13.58 -7.79 -20.67
CA SER A 312 14.03 -8.70 -19.61
C SER A 312 14.25 -10.03 -20.31
N ALA A 313 15.46 -10.60 -20.26
CA ALA A 313 15.63 -11.92 -20.87
C ALA A 313 14.57 -12.81 -20.21
N PRO A 314 13.69 -13.45 -20.99
CA PRO A 314 12.62 -14.23 -20.40
C PRO A 314 13.19 -15.24 -19.41
N PRO A 315 12.42 -15.63 -18.40
CA PRO A 315 12.90 -16.55 -17.38
C PRO A 315 13.45 -17.80 -18.06
N THR A 316 14.67 -18.19 -17.68
CA THR A 316 15.29 -19.42 -18.20
C THR A 316 14.62 -20.67 -17.65
N LEU A 317 13.72 -20.50 -16.66
CA LEU A 317 13.04 -21.54 -15.90
C LEU A 317 14.01 -22.62 -15.40
N GLU A 318 15.23 -22.21 -15.05
CA GLU A 318 16.24 -23.10 -14.52
C GLU A 318 15.89 -23.53 -13.10
N VAL A 319 16.04 -24.82 -12.83
CA VAL A 319 15.84 -25.39 -11.50
C VAL A 319 17.10 -25.15 -10.67
N LEU A 320 16.99 -24.27 -9.69
CA LEU A 320 18.04 -24.00 -8.71
C LEU A 320 17.88 -24.93 -7.51
N SER A 321 19.01 -25.34 -6.92
CA SER A 321 19.02 -26.20 -5.73
C SER A 321 18.92 -25.42 -4.41
N GLN A 322 19.00 -24.09 -4.47
CA GLN A 322 18.97 -23.19 -3.31
C GLN A 322 18.35 -21.84 -3.70
N HIS A 323 17.59 -21.24 -2.78
CA HIS A 323 17.14 -19.86 -2.89
C HIS A 323 18.34 -18.91 -2.82
N PRO A 324 18.47 -17.95 -3.76
CA PRO A 324 19.69 -17.14 -3.87
C PRO A 324 19.87 -16.13 -2.73
N THR A 325 18.79 -15.73 -2.07
CA THR A 325 18.79 -14.60 -1.11
C THR A 325 18.14 -14.89 0.25
N ALA A 326 17.48 -16.04 0.42
CA ALA A 326 16.68 -16.35 1.61
C ALA A 326 17.07 -17.72 2.17
N ASP A 327 18.08 -17.75 3.04
CA ASP A 327 18.66 -18.99 3.56
C ASP A 327 17.62 -19.89 4.27
N CYS A 328 16.65 -19.30 4.96
CA CYS A 328 15.58 -20.02 5.66
C CYS A 328 14.67 -20.84 4.72
N MET A 329 14.60 -20.50 3.43
CA MET A 329 13.87 -21.30 2.44
C MET A 329 14.55 -22.67 2.21
N ASN A 330 15.88 -22.70 2.32
CA ASN A 330 16.69 -23.89 2.01
C ASN A 330 16.58 -24.98 3.09
N GLU A 331 15.90 -24.72 4.21
CA GLU A 331 15.67 -25.69 5.28
C GLU A 331 14.57 -26.71 4.91
N VAL A 332 13.63 -26.32 4.05
CA VAL A 332 12.49 -27.16 3.62
C VAL A 332 12.47 -27.42 2.12
N PHE A 333 13.00 -26.50 1.31
CA PHE A 333 12.96 -26.58 -0.15
C PHE A 333 14.33 -26.86 -0.74
N ASP A 334 14.38 -27.66 -1.81
CA ASP A 334 15.59 -27.98 -2.57
C ASP A 334 15.44 -27.75 -4.09
N LYS A 335 14.28 -27.24 -4.50
CA LYS A 335 13.94 -26.90 -5.89
C LYS A 335 13.33 -25.52 -5.91
N PHE A 336 13.92 -24.65 -6.72
CA PHE A 336 13.49 -23.27 -6.89
C PHE A 336 13.50 -22.95 -8.37
N ILE A 337 12.45 -22.33 -8.89
CA ILE A 337 12.40 -21.81 -10.26
C ILE A 337 11.99 -20.34 -10.18
N ASP A 338 12.88 -19.47 -10.66
CA ASP A 338 12.62 -18.03 -10.77
C ASP A 338 11.76 -17.75 -12.01
N VAL A 339 10.58 -17.20 -11.78
CA VAL A 339 9.64 -16.77 -12.82
C VAL A 339 9.41 -15.28 -12.67
N PHE A 340 10.18 -14.49 -13.44
CA PHE A 340 10.13 -13.02 -13.40
C PHE A 340 10.26 -12.41 -11.99
N GLY A 341 11.03 -13.04 -11.10
CA GLY A 341 11.25 -12.61 -9.72
C GLY A 341 10.32 -13.26 -8.70
N VAL A 342 9.27 -13.96 -9.12
CA VAL A 342 8.39 -14.76 -8.26
C VAL A 342 8.88 -16.22 -8.30
N PHE A 343 9.16 -16.79 -7.13
CA PHE A 343 9.73 -18.15 -7.08
C PHE A 343 8.66 -19.22 -6.94
N VAL A 344 8.72 -20.24 -7.80
CA VAL A 344 8.13 -21.54 -7.48
C VAL A 344 9.08 -22.29 -6.58
N VAL A 345 8.61 -22.70 -5.41
CA VAL A 345 9.40 -23.37 -4.36
C VAL A 345 8.84 -24.75 -4.09
N ALA A 346 9.69 -25.78 -3.99
CA ALA A 346 9.21 -27.14 -3.84
C ALA A 346 10.06 -28.00 -2.92
N SER A 347 9.38 -28.90 -2.18
CA SER A 347 10.02 -29.82 -1.24
C SER A 347 10.80 -30.94 -1.96
N PRO A 348 11.73 -31.63 -1.28
CA PRO A 348 12.55 -32.69 -1.87
C PRO A 348 11.78 -33.77 -2.63
N ASP A 349 10.62 -34.17 -2.11
CA ASP A 349 9.81 -35.25 -2.67
C ASP A 349 8.82 -34.78 -3.75
N ALA A 350 8.68 -33.46 -3.96
CA ALA A 350 7.84 -32.91 -5.01
C ALA A 350 8.31 -33.40 -6.40
N PRO A 351 7.43 -34.01 -7.22
CA PRO A 351 7.79 -34.44 -8.57
C PRO A 351 8.24 -33.26 -9.43
N LEU A 352 9.44 -33.33 -10.02
CA LEU A 352 10.00 -32.21 -10.78
C LEU A 352 9.08 -31.73 -11.91
N SER A 353 8.38 -32.64 -12.58
CA SER A 353 7.42 -32.31 -13.63
C SER A 353 6.26 -31.44 -13.13
N TYR A 354 5.88 -31.53 -11.86
CA TYR A 354 4.84 -30.68 -11.28
C TYR A 354 5.38 -29.29 -11.01
N VAL A 355 6.60 -29.19 -10.47
CA VAL A 355 7.29 -27.92 -10.22
C VAL A 355 7.52 -27.16 -11.53
N GLU A 356 8.02 -27.84 -12.57
CA GLU A 356 8.21 -27.26 -13.90
C GLU A 356 6.87 -26.81 -14.50
N HIS A 357 5.82 -27.63 -14.43
CA HIS A 357 4.49 -27.26 -14.94
C HIS A 357 3.93 -26.03 -14.22
N THR A 358 3.99 -25.99 -12.89
CA THR A 358 3.55 -24.84 -12.08
C THR A 358 4.33 -23.57 -12.45
N ALA A 359 5.64 -23.65 -12.65
CA ALA A 359 6.45 -22.51 -13.08
C ALA A 359 6.09 -22.02 -14.48
N ASN A 360 5.75 -22.92 -15.40
CA ASN A 360 5.28 -22.54 -16.73
C ASN A 360 3.89 -21.90 -16.68
N VAL A 361 2.97 -22.42 -15.86
CA VAL A 361 1.64 -21.80 -15.66
C VAL A 361 1.77 -20.39 -15.07
N LEU A 362 2.63 -20.22 -14.07
CA LEU A 362 2.95 -18.90 -13.51
C LEU A 362 3.49 -17.94 -14.57
N ALA A 363 4.40 -18.41 -15.43
CA ALA A 363 4.96 -17.61 -16.50
C ALA A 363 3.89 -17.21 -17.54
N GLU A 364 3.04 -18.15 -17.96
CA GLU A 364 1.91 -17.90 -18.90
C GLU A 364 0.82 -16.99 -18.33
N TYR A 365 0.74 -16.83 -17.00
CA TYR A 365 -0.14 -15.82 -16.41
C TYR A 365 0.50 -14.44 -16.32
N ILE A 366 1.80 -14.38 -16.02
CA ILE A 366 2.55 -13.10 -15.93
C ILE A 366 2.78 -12.49 -17.32
N ASP A 367 3.05 -13.35 -18.31
CA ASP A 367 3.28 -13.01 -19.72
C ASP A 367 2.40 -13.95 -20.57
N ASN A 368 1.15 -13.54 -20.77
CA ASN A 368 0.10 -14.34 -21.39
C ASN A 368 0.14 -14.33 -22.92
N ASP A 369 0.83 -13.36 -23.52
CA ASP A 369 1.12 -13.36 -24.96
C ASP A 369 2.46 -14.04 -25.32
N ALA A 370 3.24 -14.41 -24.29
CA ALA A 370 4.51 -15.11 -24.37
C ALA A 370 5.52 -14.39 -25.27
N ASP A 371 5.65 -13.07 -25.12
CA ASP A 371 6.64 -12.27 -25.84
C ASP A 371 7.98 -12.09 -25.07
N GLY A 372 8.02 -12.59 -23.84
CA GLY A 372 9.14 -12.52 -22.90
C GLY A 372 9.07 -11.34 -21.93
N ILE A 373 8.00 -10.54 -21.95
CA ILE A 373 7.79 -9.36 -21.12
C ILE A 373 6.51 -9.53 -20.28
N PRO A 374 6.55 -9.26 -18.96
CA PRO A 374 5.33 -9.25 -18.15
C PRO A 374 4.25 -8.30 -18.71
N ASP A 375 3.02 -8.79 -18.79
CA ASP A 375 1.85 -8.06 -19.30
C ASP A 375 1.52 -6.83 -18.45
N ASP A 376 1.71 -6.95 -17.13
CA ASP A 376 1.53 -5.88 -16.15
C ASP A 376 2.67 -5.89 -15.12
N GLN A 377 3.69 -5.08 -15.39
CA GLN A 377 4.86 -4.97 -14.52
C GLN A 377 4.50 -4.43 -13.13
N THR A 378 3.51 -3.54 -13.02
CA THR A 378 3.13 -2.96 -11.73
C THR A 378 2.48 -3.97 -10.80
N VAL A 379 1.63 -4.85 -11.34
CA VAL A 379 1.07 -5.98 -10.60
C VAL A 379 2.15 -6.96 -10.18
N LEU A 380 3.08 -7.30 -11.08
CA LEU A 380 4.20 -8.20 -10.78
C LEU A 380 5.11 -7.64 -9.69
N ASP A 381 5.41 -6.35 -9.72
CA ASP A 381 6.30 -5.68 -8.75
C ASP A 381 5.77 -5.81 -7.31
N VAL A 382 4.46 -5.79 -7.10
CA VAL A 382 3.86 -6.04 -5.77
C VAL A 382 4.26 -7.42 -5.24
N LEU A 383 4.18 -8.44 -6.09
CA LEU A 383 4.48 -9.82 -5.72
C LEU A 383 5.97 -10.03 -5.46
N VAL A 384 6.82 -9.47 -6.33
CA VAL A 384 8.28 -9.54 -6.19
C VAL A 384 8.73 -8.83 -4.91
N ASN A 385 8.23 -7.61 -4.66
CA ASN A 385 8.60 -6.83 -3.46
C ASN A 385 8.04 -7.42 -2.17
N GLY A 386 6.89 -8.11 -2.26
CA GLY A 386 6.32 -8.88 -1.17
C GLY A 386 6.98 -10.25 -0.94
N ASN A 387 7.99 -10.61 -1.73
CA ASN A 387 8.61 -11.94 -1.75
C ASN A 387 7.55 -13.06 -1.83
N PHE A 388 6.55 -12.89 -2.68
CA PHE A 388 5.55 -13.93 -2.91
C PHE A 388 6.20 -15.15 -3.56
N VAL A 389 5.80 -16.33 -3.11
CA VAL A 389 6.24 -17.61 -3.66
C VAL A 389 5.03 -18.48 -4.00
N VAL A 390 5.22 -19.39 -4.96
CA VAL A 390 4.24 -20.44 -5.33
C VAL A 390 4.74 -21.78 -4.79
N PRO A 391 4.17 -22.28 -3.67
CA PRO A 391 4.63 -23.53 -3.06
C PRO A 391 4.06 -24.76 -3.79
N VAL A 392 4.92 -25.75 -4.04
CA VAL A 392 4.55 -27.10 -4.51
C VAL A 392 5.06 -28.13 -3.48
N TRP A 393 4.18 -28.58 -2.60
CA TRP A 393 4.56 -29.30 -1.38
C TRP A 393 3.45 -30.20 -0.83
N THR A 394 3.66 -30.88 0.29
CA THR A 394 2.58 -31.54 1.06
C THR A 394 2.03 -30.61 2.16
N GLU A 395 0.91 -30.98 2.78
CA GLU A 395 0.47 -30.27 3.99
C GLU A 395 1.49 -30.37 5.13
N SER A 396 2.16 -31.52 5.25
CA SER A 396 3.22 -31.73 6.24
C SER A 396 4.44 -30.86 5.98
N ASP A 397 4.79 -30.63 4.72
CA ASP A 397 5.89 -29.72 4.34
C ASP A 397 5.53 -28.28 4.67
N ARG A 398 4.28 -27.85 4.43
CA ARG A 398 3.78 -26.53 4.85
C ARG A 398 3.93 -26.35 6.37
N GLU A 399 3.45 -27.31 7.16
CA GLU A 399 3.59 -27.26 8.62
C GLU A 399 5.05 -27.18 9.03
N SER A 400 5.91 -28.01 8.43
CA SER A 400 7.35 -28.01 8.70
C SER A 400 8.01 -26.68 8.30
N PHE A 401 7.60 -26.07 7.19
CA PHE A 401 8.11 -24.77 6.76
C PHE A 401 7.81 -23.71 7.80
N TRP A 402 6.55 -23.56 8.21
CA TRP A 402 6.18 -22.54 9.20
C TRP A 402 6.78 -22.80 10.58
N ASP A 403 6.92 -24.06 11.00
CA ASP A 403 7.62 -24.38 12.23
C ASP A 403 9.10 -23.98 12.19
N ASN A 404 9.77 -24.15 11.04
CA ASN A 404 11.18 -23.78 10.85
C ASN A 404 11.38 -22.28 10.54
N ALA A 405 10.39 -21.63 9.94
CA ALA A 405 10.45 -20.22 9.59
C ALA A 405 10.41 -19.33 10.84
N ARG A 406 9.78 -19.79 11.94
CA ARG A 406 9.69 -19.05 13.21
C ARG A 406 11.04 -18.52 13.70
N GLY A 407 11.11 -17.22 13.93
CA GLY A 407 12.31 -16.49 14.35
C GLY A 407 13.35 -16.29 13.24
N THR A 408 13.00 -16.55 11.98
CA THR A 408 13.87 -16.35 10.80
C THR A 408 13.31 -15.26 9.89
N TYR A 409 14.11 -14.82 8.91
CA TYR A 409 13.68 -13.87 7.88
C TYR A 409 12.40 -14.30 7.15
N CYS A 410 12.20 -15.60 6.94
CA CYS A 410 11.10 -16.13 6.13
C CYS A 410 9.74 -16.06 6.85
N GLU A 411 9.70 -15.95 8.17
CA GLU A 411 8.42 -15.82 8.92
C GLU A 411 7.64 -14.58 8.47
N ASP A 412 8.34 -13.46 8.31
CA ASP A 412 7.72 -12.15 8.06
C ASP A 412 7.99 -11.60 6.65
N ASN A 413 8.85 -12.24 5.86
CA ASN A 413 9.27 -11.74 4.54
C ASN A 413 9.02 -12.76 3.43
N THR A 414 7.99 -13.60 3.59
CA THR A 414 7.53 -14.52 2.55
C THR A 414 6.03 -14.33 2.34
N GLY A 415 5.63 -13.90 1.15
CA GLY A 415 4.23 -13.87 0.76
C GLY A 415 3.76 -15.25 0.30
N MET A 416 2.63 -15.71 0.83
CA MET A 416 1.91 -16.88 0.31
C MET A 416 0.42 -16.58 0.39
N ALA A 417 -0.31 -16.84 -0.68
CA ALA A 417 -1.78 -16.71 -0.71
C ALA A 417 -2.46 -18.06 -0.96
N ALA A 418 -1.77 -18.99 -1.60
CA ALA A 418 -2.29 -20.28 -2.03
C ALA A 418 -1.15 -21.31 -2.09
N SER A 419 -1.46 -22.57 -2.36
CA SER A 419 -0.49 -23.66 -2.38
C SER A 419 -0.93 -24.81 -3.25
N MET A 420 0.03 -25.37 -3.99
CA MET A 420 -0.19 -26.63 -4.71
C MET A 420 0.24 -27.82 -3.84
N TYR A 421 -0.71 -28.73 -3.61
CA TYR A 421 -0.56 -29.94 -2.80
C TYR A 421 -0.55 -31.21 -3.64
N TYR A 422 0.64 -31.76 -3.89
CA TYR A 422 0.77 -32.95 -4.76
C TYR A 422 0.20 -34.26 -4.17
N GLU A 423 -0.38 -34.20 -2.97
CA GLU A 423 -1.10 -35.32 -2.34
C GLU A 423 -2.54 -35.45 -2.85
N TYR A 424 -3.17 -34.35 -3.31
CA TYR A 424 -4.57 -34.34 -3.71
C TYR A 424 -4.93 -33.37 -4.85
N ASP A 425 -4.07 -32.41 -5.19
CA ASP A 425 -4.31 -31.52 -6.34
C ASP A 425 -4.01 -32.19 -7.68
N GLU A 426 -4.63 -31.68 -8.74
CA GLU A 426 -4.51 -32.22 -10.09
C GLU A 426 -3.64 -31.31 -10.98
N TRP A 427 -2.75 -31.93 -11.75
CA TRP A 427 -1.93 -31.26 -12.79
C TRP A 427 -2.35 -31.77 -14.16
N ALA A 428 -2.81 -30.87 -15.02
CA ALA A 428 -3.07 -31.16 -16.42
C ALA A 428 -1.80 -30.91 -17.26
N LEU A 429 -0.82 -31.82 -17.18
CA LEU A 429 0.45 -31.65 -17.91
C LEU A 429 0.23 -31.49 -19.42
N GLY A 430 0.59 -30.32 -19.96
CA GLY A 430 0.34 -29.94 -21.36
C GLY A 430 -1.01 -29.25 -21.62
N GLY A 431 -1.73 -28.86 -20.57
CA GLY A 431 -2.96 -28.10 -20.60
C GLY A 431 -4.21 -28.96 -20.45
N ILE A 432 -5.28 -28.35 -19.92
CA ILE A 432 -6.56 -29.01 -19.63
C ILE A 432 -7.19 -29.68 -20.87
N GLU A 433 -7.04 -29.09 -22.06
CA GLU A 433 -7.55 -29.66 -23.31
C GLU A 433 -6.83 -30.95 -23.69
N ALA A 434 -5.50 -30.96 -23.58
CA ALA A 434 -4.69 -32.11 -23.96
C ALA A 434 -4.78 -33.25 -22.94
N ALA A 435 -4.82 -32.91 -21.65
CA ALA A 435 -4.89 -33.87 -20.56
C ALA A 435 -6.29 -34.45 -20.35
N GLY A 436 -7.35 -33.68 -20.67
CA GLY A 436 -8.73 -34.06 -20.43
C GLY A 436 -9.10 -34.15 -18.93
N THR A 437 -8.38 -33.41 -18.09
CA THR A 437 -8.60 -33.28 -16.64
C THR A 437 -8.39 -31.83 -16.24
N TRP A 438 -8.89 -31.42 -15.06
CA TRP A 438 -8.69 -30.06 -14.57
C TRP A 438 -7.24 -29.84 -14.12
N ASP A 439 -6.82 -28.58 -14.14
CA ASP A 439 -5.53 -28.16 -13.62
C ASP A 439 -5.73 -27.23 -12.44
N THR A 440 -5.42 -27.72 -11.24
CA THR A 440 -5.56 -26.92 -10.01
C THR A 440 -4.61 -25.71 -10.01
N ASN A 441 -3.53 -25.73 -10.81
CA ASN A 441 -2.65 -24.56 -10.95
C ASN A 441 -3.38 -23.33 -11.49
N LEU A 442 -4.44 -23.50 -12.28
CA LEU A 442 -5.21 -22.37 -12.80
C LEU A 442 -5.87 -21.54 -11.69
N GLU A 443 -6.13 -22.16 -10.54
CA GLU A 443 -6.77 -21.56 -9.36
C GLU A 443 -5.71 -21.05 -8.37
N GLU A 444 -4.86 -21.95 -7.87
CA GLU A 444 -3.90 -21.65 -6.80
C GLU A 444 -2.84 -20.62 -7.24
N VAL A 445 -2.34 -20.72 -8.48
CA VAL A 445 -1.39 -19.72 -8.99
C VAL A 445 -2.07 -18.37 -9.19
N TRP A 446 -3.34 -18.38 -9.62
CA TRP A 446 -4.11 -17.15 -9.78
C TRP A 446 -4.38 -16.47 -8.43
N HIS A 447 -4.70 -17.21 -7.38
CA HIS A 447 -4.87 -16.67 -6.02
C HIS A 447 -3.64 -15.90 -5.57
N ILE A 448 -2.43 -16.38 -5.87
CA ILE A 448 -1.18 -15.65 -5.59
C ILE A 448 -1.06 -14.39 -6.45
N LEU A 449 -1.27 -14.50 -7.76
CA LEU A 449 -1.15 -13.35 -8.66
C LEU A 449 -2.18 -12.25 -8.37
N SER A 450 -3.38 -12.65 -7.96
CA SER A 450 -4.51 -11.75 -7.68
C SER A 450 -4.21 -10.76 -6.55
N VAL A 451 -3.30 -11.10 -5.63
CA VAL A 451 -2.83 -10.16 -4.58
C VAL A 451 -2.22 -8.89 -5.20
N GLY A 452 -1.46 -9.04 -6.29
CA GLY A 452 -0.91 -7.91 -7.02
C GLY A 452 -2.01 -7.01 -7.61
N TRP A 453 -3.09 -7.59 -8.10
CA TRP A 453 -4.23 -6.86 -8.65
C TRP A 453 -5.01 -6.09 -7.59
N TYR A 454 -5.23 -6.70 -6.42
CA TYR A 454 -5.91 -6.06 -5.29
C TYR A 454 -5.14 -4.82 -4.80
N ALA A 455 -3.81 -4.94 -4.70
CA ALA A 455 -2.94 -3.86 -4.23
C ALA A 455 -2.73 -2.76 -5.28
N THR A 456 -2.60 -3.12 -6.57
CA THR A 456 -2.25 -2.18 -7.63
C THR A 456 -3.47 -1.35 -8.07
N TYR A 457 -4.65 -1.97 -8.15
CA TYR A 457 -5.87 -1.32 -8.64
C TYR A 457 -7.05 -1.49 -7.66
N PRO A 458 -6.95 -0.93 -6.44
CA PRO A 458 -7.92 -1.17 -5.37
C PRO A 458 -9.33 -0.68 -5.69
N GLU A 459 -9.50 0.38 -6.49
CA GLU A 459 -10.84 0.84 -6.94
C GLU A 459 -11.55 -0.21 -7.83
N PHE A 460 -10.78 -1.05 -8.53
CA PHE A 460 -11.30 -2.02 -9.48
C PHE A 460 -11.38 -3.41 -8.88
N PHE A 461 -10.33 -3.85 -8.18
CA PHE A 461 -10.19 -5.21 -7.68
C PHE A 461 -10.07 -5.33 -6.16
N GLY A 462 -10.03 -4.24 -5.39
CA GLY A 462 -9.92 -4.32 -3.92
C GLY A 462 -10.91 -5.29 -3.29
N ASP A 463 -10.46 -6.06 -2.31
CA ASP A 463 -11.13 -7.24 -1.77
C ASP A 463 -11.90 -7.00 -0.46
N GLU A 464 -11.85 -5.77 0.05
CA GLU A 464 -12.64 -5.32 1.20
C GLU A 464 -14.12 -5.04 0.82
N PRO A 465 -15.11 -5.36 1.68
CA PRO A 465 -16.52 -5.16 1.35
C PRO A 465 -16.87 -3.74 0.89
N GLY A 466 -17.31 -3.60 -0.35
CA GLY A 466 -17.71 -2.31 -0.94
C GLY A 466 -16.55 -1.42 -1.38
N ALA A 467 -15.31 -1.95 -1.41
CA ALA A 467 -14.13 -1.18 -1.79
C ALA A 467 -13.97 -1.00 -3.31
N SER A 468 -14.57 -1.88 -4.12
CA SER A 468 -14.23 -1.97 -5.54
C SER A 468 -15.36 -2.42 -6.48
N ARG A 469 -15.15 -2.26 -7.78
CA ARG A 469 -16.04 -2.82 -8.82
C ARG A 469 -16.17 -4.34 -8.74
N LEU A 470 -15.11 -5.04 -8.35
CA LEU A 470 -15.14 -6.50 -8.14
C LEU A 470 -16.11 -6.87 -7.02
N THR A 471 -16.11 -6.12 -5.91
CA THR A 471 -17.01 -6.34 -4.78
C THR A 471 -18.47 -6.02 -5.11
N GLU A 472 -18.71 -4.97 -5.90
CA GLU A 472 -20.04 -4.65 -6.44
C GLU A 472 -20.55 -5.81 -7.32
N ALA A 473 -19.69 -6.34 -8.20
CA ALA A 473 -20.03 -7.45 -9.07
C ALA A 473 -20.35 -8.73 -8.25
N MET A 474 -19.53 -9.06 -7.25
CA MET A 474 -19.77 -10.24 -6.41
C MET A 474 -21.08 -10.13 -5.63
N ASP A 475 -21.37 -8.96 -5.06
CA ASP A 475 -22.61 -8.74 -4.33
C ASP A 475 -23.83 -8.87 -5.26
N ALA A 476 -23.74 -8.40 -6.51
CA ALA A 476 -24.76 -8.64 -7.52
C ALA A 476 -24.90 -10.14 -7.84
N ALA A 477 -23.78 -10.85 -8.02
CA ALA A 477 -23.73 -12.27 -8.35
C ALA A 477 -24.36 -13.18 -7.29
N ARG A 478 -24.24 -12.78 -6.03
CA ARG A 478 -24.84 -13.46 -4.88
C ARG A 478 -26.28 -13.00 -4.60
N GLY A 479 -26.77 -11.96 -5.28
CA GLY A 479 -28.12 -11.40 -5.11
C GLY A 479 -28.26 -10.49 -3.88
N GLY A 480 -27.15 -9.97 -3.38
CA GLY A 480 -27.03 -9.11 -2.20
C GLY A 480 -25.66 -9.22 -1.55
N GLN A 481 -25.36 -8.30 -0.64
CA GLN A 481 -24.13 -8.34 0.15
C GLN A 481 -24.24 -9.31 1.32
N PHE A 482 -23.29 -10.24 1.41
CA PHE A 482 -23.19 -11.21 2.51
C PHE A 482 -21.74 -11.24 3.02
N LEU A 483 -21.53 -10.79 4.27
CA LEU A 483 -20.20 -10.82 4.92
C LEU A 483 -19.80 -12.24 5.36
N THR A 484 -20.78 -13.11 5.56
CA THR A 484 -20.62 -14.53 5.87
C THR A 484 -21.59 -15.34 5.04
N ILE A 485 -21.36 -16.64 4.91
CA ILE A 485 -22.19 -17.51 4.06
C ILE A 485 -23.65 -17.53 4.57
N PRO A 486 -24.63 -17.13 3.74
CA PRO A 486 -26.03 -17.20 4.11
C PRO A 486 -26.55 -18.63 4.12
N SER A 487 -27.50 -18.93 5.00
CA SER A 487 -28.18 -20.25 5.02
C SER A 487 -28.85 -20.64 3.70
N THR A 488 -29.19 -19.67 2.85
CA THR A 488 -29.72 -19.87 1.50
C THR A 488 -29.46 -18.62 0.66
N TYR A 489 -28.84 -18.80 -0.50
CA TYR A 489 -28.71 -17.73 -1.49
C TYR A 489 -30.04 -17.46 -2.23
N PRO A 490 -30.31 -16.21 -2.65
CA PRO A 490 -31.42 -15.90 -3.56
C PRO A 490 -31.49 -16.82 -4.79
N ALA A 491 -32.70 -17.11 -5.27
CA ALA A 491 -32.90 -18.06 -6.38
C ALA A 491 -32.28 -17.63 -7.73
N GLY A 492 -31.87 -16.36 -7.85
CA GLY A 492 -31.21 -15.80 -9.02
C GLY A 492 -29.69 -15.69 -8.91
N SER A 493 -29.10 -16.07 -7.77
CA SER A 493 -27.65 -15.99 -7.58
C SER A 493 -26.93 -16.98 -8.48
N TRP A 494 -25.95 -16.50 -9.24
CA TRP A 494 -25.10 -17.31 -10.12
C TRP A 494 -23.74 -17.63 -9.52
N TYR A 495 -23.33 -16.87 -8.51
CA TYR A 495 -22.25 -17.23 -7.61
C TYR A 495 -22.82 -17.55 -6.22
N ARG A 496 -22.31 -18.62 -5.63
CA ARG A 496 -22.61 -19.09 -4.28
C ARG A 496 -21.31 -19.62 -3.70
N TYR A 497 -21.27 -19.81 -2.39
CA TYR A 497 -20.13 -20.46 -1.74
C TYR A 497 -20.63 -21.21 -0.51
N TYR A 498 -20.00 -22.33 -0.16
CA TYR A 498 -20.55 -23.29 0.82
C TYR A 498 -19.59 -23.67 1.97
N ASP A 499 -18.34 -23.21 1.96
CA ASP A 499 -17.40 -23.45 3.07
C ASP A 499 -17.65 -22.48 4.23
N ASP A 500 -18.26 -22.95 5.32
CA ASP A 500 -18.64 -22.11 6.46
C ASP A 500 -17.47 -21.52 7.27
N THR A 501 -16.23 -21.87 6.94
CA THR A 501 -15.02 -21.25 7.48
C THR A 501 -14.60 -19.98 6.74
N CYS A 502 -15.15 -19.75 5.54
CA CYS A 502 -14.84 -18.64 4.66
C CYS A 502 -15.64 -17.37 5.01
N ASP A 503 -14.97 -16.21 4.98
CA ASP A 503 -15.58 -14.90 5.15
C ASP A 503 -15.77 -14.19 3.79
N TYR A 504 -15.99 -12.87 3.80
CA TYR A 504 -16.13 -12.10 2.56
C TYR A 504 -14.86 -12.14 1.70
N GLY A 505 -13.68 -12.03 2.33
CA GLY A 505 -12.38 -11.98 1.66
C GLY A 505 -12.11 -13.25 0.88
N CYS A 506 -12.26 -14.41 1.52
CA CYS A 506 -12.12 -15.68 0.81
C CYS A 506 -13.16 -15.84 -0.32
N GLN A 507 -14.41 -15.39 -0.14
CA GLN A 507 -15.42 -15.46 -1.22
C GLN A 507 -15.09 -14.56 -2.42
N ILE A 508 -14.51 -13.38 -2.21
CA ILE A 508 -14.17 -12.46 -3.31
C ILE A 508 -12.95 -12.95 -4.10
N HIS A 509 -12.00 -13.62 -3.44
CA HIS A 509 -10.87 -14.26 -4.10
C HIS A 509 -11.33 -15.39 -5.04
N GLU A 510 -12.22 -16.26 -4.53
CA GLU A 510 -12.85 -17.32 -5.33
C GLU A 510 -13.70 -16.77 -6.48
N TYR A 511 -14.45 -15.69 -6.23
CA TYR A 511 -15.22 -15.02 -7.26
C TYR A 511 -14.33 -14.48 -8.39
N PHE A 512 -13.18 -13.88 -8.05
CA PHE A 512 -12.25 -13.34 -9.04
C PHE A 512 -11.66 -14.45 -9.92
N TYR A 513 -11.32 -15.59 -9.31
CA TYR A 513 -10.96 -16.82 -10.02
C TYR A 513 -12.07 -17.28 -10.98
N TRP A 514 -13.31 -17.40 -10.50
CA TRP A 514 -14.43 -17.86 -11.33
C TRP A 514 -14.66 -16.97 -12.55
N ILE A 515 -14.56 -15.65 -12.37
CA ILE A 515 -14.64 -14.70 -13.49
C ILE A 515 -13.52 -14.95 -14.49
N LEU A 516 -12.27 -15.07 -14.04
CA LEU A 516 -11.14 -15.29 -14.94
C LEU A 516 -11.33 -16.58 -15.75
N MET A 517 -11.67 -17.70 -15.09
CA MET A 517 -11.84 -19.00 -15.74
C MET A 517 -12.94 -18.99 -16.80
N ALA A 518 -14.05 -18.29 -16.53
CA ALA A 518 -15.10 -18.07 -17.53
C ALA A 518 -14.61 -17.15 -18.66
N ASN A 519 -13.89 -16.07 -18.34
CA ASN A 519 -13.45 -15.04 -19.30
C ASN A 519 -12.39 -15.55 -20.29
N ILE A 520 -11.56 -16.51 -19.90
CA ILE A 520 -10.57 -17.17 -20.79
C ILE A 520 -11.09 -18.46 -21.42
N ASP A 521 -12.40 -18.74 -21.29
CA ASP A 521 -13.08 -19.93 -21.80
C ASP A 521 -12.58 -21.28 -21.22
N ALA A 522 -11.81 -21.27 -20.12
CA ALA A 522 -11.29 -22.50 -19.49
C ALA A 522 -12.40 -23.44 -18.98
N LEU A 523 -13.57 -22.88 -18.66
CA LEU A 523 -14.74 -23.63 -18.19
C LEU A 523 -15.61 -24.18 -19.33
N ASP A 524 -15.23 -23.99 -20.61
CA ASP A 524 -16.05 -24.47 -21.73
C ASP A 524 -16.24 -25.99 -21.62
N PRO A 525 -17.50 -26.50 -21.61
CA PRO A 525 -17.77 -27.93 -21.45
C PRO A 525 -17.22 -28.82 -22.57
N SER A 526 -16.74 -28.24 -23.68
CA SER A 526 -16.02 -28.95 -24.74
C SER A 526 -14.54 -29.21 -24.40
N ILE A 527 -13.98 -28.49 -23.43
CA ILE A 527 -12.59 -28.61 -22.96
C ILE A 527 -12.52 -29.49 -21.71
N ALA A 528 -13.26 -29.14 -20.66
CA ALA A 528 -13.26 -29.84 -19.37
C ALA A 528 -14.67 -29.87 -18.74
N ASP A 529 -14.91 -30.79 -17.81
CA ASP A 529 -16.21 -30.94 -17.13
C ASP A 529 -16.35 -30.10 -15.86
N LYS A 530 -15.34 -29.28 -15.51
CA LYS A 530 -15.30 -28.40 -14.34
C LYS A 530 -16.55 -27.52 -14.20
N CYS A 531 -17.06 -26.93 -15.29
CA CYS A 531 -18.27 -26.09 -15.19
C CYS A 531 -19.50 -26.87 -14.70
N GLU A 532 -19.69 -28.12 -15.16
CA GLU A 532 -20.83 -28.93 -14.70
C GLU A 532 -20.60 -29.45 -13.27
N GLN A 533 -19.37 -29.80 -12.91
CA GLN A 533 -19.02 -30.23 -11.55
C GLN A 533 -19.23 -29.11 -10.52
N SER A 534 -18.85 -27.88 -10.85
CA SER A 534 -18.95 -26.71 -9.98
C SER A 534 -20.25 -25.92 -10.14
N ARG A 535 -21.18 -26.39 -10.96
CA ARG A 535 -22.45 -25.71 -11.30
C ARG A 535 -23.30 -25.26 -10.10
N HIS A 536 -23.18 -25.97 -8.99
CA HIS A 536 -23.89 -25.65 -7.76
C HIS A 536 -23.40 -24.34 -7.12
N GLU A 537 -22.12 -24.02 -7.35
CA GLU A 537 -21.39 -22.85 -6.88
C GLU A 537 -21.36 -21.74 -7.93
N TRP A 538 -20.90 -22.07 -9.15
CA TRP A 538 -20.75 -21.18 -10.30
C TRP A 538 -21.20 -21.86 -11.58
N HIS A 539 -22.00 -21.21 -12.43
CA HIS A 539 -22.60 -21.84 -13.62
C HIS A 539 -22.39 -21.10 -14.95
N ILE A 540 -21.49 -20.11 -14.99
CA ILE A 540 -21.12 -19.38 -16.20
C ILE A 540 -19.90 -20.07 -16.81
N CYS A 541 -20.04 -20.71 -17.97
CA CYS A 541 -19.00 -21.61 -18.49
C CYS A 541 -18.03 -20.97 -19.49
N ASN A 542 -18.33 -19.79 -20.03
CA ASN A 542 -17.49 -19.17 -21.06
C ASN A 542 -17.71 -17.65 -21.11
N LYS A 543 -16.87 -16.96 -21.86
CA LYS A 543 -16.85 -15.49 -21.96
C LYS A 543 -18.17 -14.93 -22.50
N ALA A 544 -18.79 -15.63 -23.44
CA ALA A 544 -20.06 -15.21 -24.03
C ALA A 544 -21.24 -15.33 -23.04
N GLU A 545 -21.21 -16.30 -22.14
CA GLU A 545 -22.15 -16.39 -21.03
C GLU A 545 -21.85 -15.34 -19.97
N LEU A 546 -20.57 -15.07 -19.67
CA LEU A 546 -20.15 -14.04 -18.73
C LEU A 546 -20.68 -12.67 -19.15
N GLU A 547 -20.55 -12.30 -20.43
CA GLU A 547 -21.10 -11.06 -21.01
C GLU A 547 -22.61 -10.92 -20.82
N GLN A 548 -23.35 -12.03 -20.74
CA GLN A 548 -24.81 -12.03 -20.66
C GLN A 548 -25.32 -12.09 -19.21
N VAL A 549 -24.64 -12.83 -18.35
CA VAL A 549 -25.09 -13.11 -16.98
C VAL A 549 -24.45 -12.13 -16.00
N ASP A 550 -23.14 -12.00 -16.02
CA ASP A 550 -22.37 -11.15 -15.10
C ASP A 550 -21.78 -9.95 -15.83
N VAL A 551 -22.67 -9.05 -16.24
CA VAL A 551 -22.32 -7.86 -17.03
C VAL A 551 -21.31 -6.96 -16.33
N LEU A 552 -21.29 -6.95 -14.98
CA LEU A 552 -20.38 -6.14 -14.18
C LEU A 552 -18.97 -6.74 -14.20
N ALA A 553 -18.85 -8.05 -13.99
CA ALA A 553 -17.58 -8.74 -14.09
C ALA A 553 -17.01 -8.72 -15.52
N PHE A 554 -17.87 -8.91 -16.54
CA PHE A 554 -17.45 -8.81 -17.94
C PHE A 554 -16.92 -7.42 -18.28
N ASP A 555 -17.63 -6.36 -17.86
CA ASP A 555 -17.19 -4.98 -18.06
C ASP A 555 -15.85 -4.73 -17.39
N LEU A 556 -15.71 -5.13 -16.12
CA LEU A 556 -14.47 -5.02 -15.33
C LEU A 556 -13.27 -5.64 -16.06
N PHE A 557 -13.42 -6.85 -16.60
CA PHE A 557 -12.32 -7.57 -17.25
C PHE A 557 -11.99 -7.07 -18.66
N ASN A 558 -12.96 -6.52 -19.40
CA ASN A 558 -12.81 -6.33 -20.85
C ASN A 558 -12.88 -4.87 -21.32
N ASN A 559 -13.35 -3.93 -20.50
CA ASN A 559 -13.62 -2.56 -20.93
C ASN A 559 -12.81 -1.47 -20.21
N HIS A 560 -11.95 -1.84 -19.25
CA HIS A 560 -11.13 -0.88 -18.48
C HIS A 560 -9.65 -0.84 -18.90
N GLY A 561 -9.25 -1.67 -19.85
CA GLY A 561 -7.90 -1.64 -20.44
C GLY A 561 -6.81 -2.34 -19.62
N PHE A 562 -7.19 -3.22 -18.69
CA PHE A 562 -6.27 -4.06 -17.94
C PHE A 562 -5.67 -5.17 -18.80
N SER A 563 -4.40 -5.49 -18.56
CA SER A 563 -3.71 -6.64 -19.17
C SER A 563 -4.01 -7.94 -18.40
N LEU A 564 -5.28 -8.25 -18.19
CA LEU A 564 -5.68 -9.52 -17.58
C LEU A 564 -5.47 -10.68 -18.56
N PRO A 565 -5.21 -11.92 -18.08
CA PRO A 565 -5.02 -13.06 -18.96
C PRO A 565 -6.21 -13.28 -19.90
N THR A 566 -5.90 -13.64 -21.15
CA THR A 566 -6.88 -13.93 -22.21
C THR A 566 -6.74 -15.33 -22.82
N ASN A 567 -5.60 -15.98 -22.60
CA ASN A 567 -5.30 -17.35 -23.00
C ASN A 567 -5.25 -18.26 -21.76
N ILE A 568 -5.66 -19.52 -21.94
CA ILE A 568 -5.59 -20.56 -20.91
C ILE A 568 -4.12 -21.03 -20.79
N PRO A 569 -3.50 -20.95 -19.60
CA PRO A 569 -2.20 -21.57 -19.36
C PRO A 569 -2.20 -23.06 -19.67
N THR A 570 -1.12 -23.55 -20.27
CA THR A 570 -0.93 -24.95 -20.66
C THR A 570 0.21 -25.64 -19.89
N GLY A 571 0.98 -24.88 -19.12
CA GLY A 571 2.22 -25.34 -18.51
C GLY A 571 3.35 -25.53 -19.53
N ASN A 572 3.33 -24.80 -20.64
CA ASN A 572 4.37 -24.84 -21.67
C ASN A 572 4.68 -23.44 -22.21
N TYR A 573 5.27 -22.62 -21.34
CA TYR A 573 5.68 -21.26 -21.65
C TYR A 573 6.86 -21.26 -22.64
N GLN A 574 6.71 -20.57 -23.76
CA GLN A 574 7.71 -20.48 -24.83
C GLN A 574 7.80 -19.04 -25.36
N PRO A 575 8.60 -18.17 -24.73
CA PRO A 575 8.65 -16.73 -25.00
C PRO A 575 9.21 -16.37 -26.39
N PHE A 576 9.79 -17.35 -27.08
CA PHE A 576 10.24 -17.24 -28.45
C PHE A 576 9.84 -18.53 -29.18
N GLY A 577 8.60 -18.59 -29.65
CA GLY A 577 8.07 -19.76 -30.36
C GLY A 577 9.03 -20.29 -31.43
N ASN A 578 9.14 -21.62 -31.53
CA ASN A 578 9.68 -22.29 -32.73
C ASN A 578 8.59 -22.50 -33.77
#